data_AF-G9AY81-F1
#
_entry.id   AF-G9AY81-F1
#
_cell.length_a   1.000
_cell.length_b   1.000
_cell.length_c   1.000
_cell.angle_alpha   90.00
_cell.angle_beta   90.00
_cell.angle_gamma   90.00
#
_symmetry.space_group_name_H-M   'P 1'
#
loop_
_entity.id
_entity.type
_entity.pdbx_description
1 polymer ?
#
loop_
_entity_poly.entity_id
_entity_poly.type
_entity_poly.pdbx_seq_one_letter_code
_entity_poly.pdbx_strand_id
1 'polypeptide(L)'
;YRYVDWLLTVPLLLVEVVAVLALAKEVSRSLITRLVPASAAMIALGYPGEISSDQNTQVMYGVLSTPPFIYILYVLFVELGKSLERQPAGVAETVGRLRLLLIATWGV
;
A
#
# COMPACT_ATOMS: atom_id res chain seq x y z
N TYR A 1 9.67 -0.90 18.15
CA TYR A 1 8.23 -1.12 18.42
C TYR A 1 7.40 -0.69 17.22
N ARG A 2 7.30 0.60 16.86
CA ARG A 2 6.53 1.12 15.71
C ARG A 2 6.64 0.34 14.37
N TYR A 3 7.85 -0.05 13.97
CA TYR A 3 8.06 -0.75 12.69
C TYR A 3 7.44 -2.16 12.64
N VAL A 4 7.39 -2.83 13.79
CA VAL A 4 6.73 -4.15 13.91
C VAL A 4 5.22 -3.97 13.79
N ASP A 5 4.68 -2.90 14.38
CA ASP A 5 3.27 -2.54 14.24
C ASP A 5 2.91 -2.23 12.77
N TRP A 6 3.81 -1.55 12.04
CA TRP A 6 3.61 -1.29 10.61
C TRP A 6 3.62 -2.55 9.75
N LEU A 7 4.45 -3.54 10.07
CA LEU A 7 4.47 -4.81 9.34
C LEU A 7 3.12 -5.52 9.37
N LEU A 8 2.32 -5.30 10.43
CA LEU A 8 0.98 -5.89 10.57
C LEU A 8 -0.12 -4.95 10.04
N THR A 9 -0.06 -3.67 10.39
CA THR A 9 -1.14 -2.71 10.09
C THR A 9 -1.16 -2.28 8.63
N VAL A 10 -0.01 -2.10 7.98
CA VAL A 10 0.07 -1.64 6.58
C VAL A 10 -0.56 -2.66 5.62
N PRO A 11 -0.23 -3.97 5.67
CA PRO A 11 -0.94 -4.96 4.86
C PRO A 11 -2.42 -5.06 5.21
N LEU A 12 -2.77 -4.97 6.49
CA LEU A 12 -4.16 -5.04 6.94
C LEU A 12 -5.01 -3.90 6.37
N LEU A 13 -4.53 -2.66 6.43
CA LEU A 13 -5.21 -1.50 5.85
C LEU A 13 -5.46 -1.67 4.34
N LEU A 14 -4.50 -2.25 3.61
CA LEU A 14 -4.68 -2.54 2.18
C LEU A 14 -5.73 -3.63 1.94
N VAL A 15 -5.76 -4.67 2.79
CA VAL A 15 -6.79 -5.71 2.74
C VAL A 15 -8.17 -5.13 3.05
N GLU A 16 -8.28 -4.27 4.06
CA GLU A 16 -9.54 -3.61 4.44
C GLU A 16 -10.10 -2.78 3.30
N VAL A 17 -9.27 -1.98 2.62
CA VAL A 17 -9.70 -1.20 1.44
C VAL A 17 -10.29 -2.10 0.35
N VAL A 18 -9.68 -3.27 0.09
CA VAL A 18 -10.21 -4.21 -0.90
C VAL A 18 -11.49 -4.88 -0.39
N ALA A 19 -11.55 -5.24 0.90
CA ALA A 19 -12.67 -5.94 1.50
C ALA A 19 -13.98 -5.12 1.46
N VAL A 20 -13.90 -3.80 1.64
CA VAL A 20 -15.09 -2.93 1.62
C VAL A 20 -15.64 -2.65 0.22
N LEU A 21 -14.90 -2.98 -0.84
CA LEU A 21 -15.26 -2.64 -2.22
C LEU A 21 -16.20 -3.64 -2.91
N ALA A 22 -16.69 -4.67 -2.21
CA ALA A 22 -17.63 -5.67 -2.75
C ALA A 22 -17.26 -6.19 -4.17
N LEU A 23 -15.96 -6.37 -4.43
CA LEU A 23 -15.46 -6.80 -5.74
C LEU A 23 -15.70 -8.30 -5.96
N ALA A 24 -15.68 -8.71 -7.24
CA ALA A 24 -15.65 -10.12 -7.59
C ALA A 24 -14.48 -10.83 -6.88
N LYS A 25 -14.71 -12.04 -6.39
CA LYS A 25 -13.78 -12.79 -5.53
C LYS A 25 -12.38 -12.89 -6.14
N GLU A 26 -12.30 -13.15 -7.44
CA GLU A 26 -11.07 -13.30 -8.21
C GLU A 26 -10.29 -11.98 -8.27
N VAL A 27 -11.00 -10.86 -8.40
CA VAL A 27 -10.42 -9.50 -8.43
C VAL A 27 -9.90 -9.14 -7.04
N SER A 28 -10.71 -9.33 -5.98
CA SER A 28 -10.27 -9.11 -4.60
C SER A 28 -9.02 -9.93 -4.27
N ARG A 29 -9.02 -11.23 -4.64
CA ARG A 29 -7.87 -12.11 -4.42
C ARG A 29 -6.64 -11.61 -5.17
N SER A 30 -6.79 -11.23 -6.44
CA SER A 30 -5.69 -10.68 -7.25
C SER A 30 -5.07 -9.44 -6.58
N LEU A 31 -5.90 -8.47 -6.18
CA LEU A 31 -5.44 -7.24 -5.52
C LEU A 31 -4.73 -7.53 -4.20
N ILE A 32 -5.32 -8.35 -3.32
CA ILE A 32 -4.73 -8.72 -2.03
C ILE A 32 -3.39 -9.43 -2.22
N THR A 33 -3.30 -10.38 -3.15
CA THR A 33 -2.05 -11.12 -3.41
C THR A 33 -0.93 -10.26 -4.01
N ARG A 34 -1.26 -9.09 -4.57
CA ARG A 34 -0.28 -8.09 -5.01
C ARG A 34 0.10 -7.12 -3.89
N LEU A 35 -0.90 -6.61 -3.17
CA LEU A 35 -0.73 -5.56 -2.16
C LEU A 35 -0.08 -6.04 -0.86
N VAL A 36 -0.47 -7.21 -0.36
CA VAL A 36 0.04 -7.73 0.93
C VAL A 36 1.54 -8.04 0.88
N PRO A 37 2.05 -8.80 -0.12
CA PRO A 37 3.49 -9.06 -0.19
C PRO A 37 4.29 -7.78 -0.47
N ALA A 38 3.75 -6.88 -1.30
CA ALA A 38 4.43 -5.62 -1.61
C ALA A 38 4.55 -4.72 -0.37
N SER A 39 3.50 -4.60 0.44
CA SER A 39 3.54 -3.84 1.70
C SER A 39 4.48 -4.48 2.72
N ALA A 40 4.45 -5.81 2.88
CA ALA A 40 5.39 -6.50 3.73
C ALA A 40 6.85 -6.28 3.27
N ALA A 41 7.13 -6.35 1.96
CA ALA A 41 8.44 -6.10 1.40
C ALA A 41 8.91 -4.65 1.61
N MET A 42 8.03 -3.67 1.41
CA MET A 42 8.30 -2.25 1.66
C MET A 42 8.77 -2.02 3.10
N ILE A 43 8.03 -2.54 4.08
CA ILE A 43 8.39 -2.40 5.50
C ILE A 43 9.66 -3.19 5.84
N ALA A 44 9.80 -4.42 5.35
CA ALA A 44 10.99 -5.23 5.60
C ALA A 44 12.27 -4.58 5.06
N LEU A 45 12.22 -3.97 3.87
CA LEU A 45 13.35 -3.29 3.25
C LEU A 45 13.67 -1.94 3.93
N GLY A 46 12.67 -1.24 4.46
CA GLY A 46 12.89 0.02 5.19
C GLY A 46 13.50 -0.17 6.59
N TYR A 47 13.27 -1.33 7.23
CA TYR A 47 13.64 -1.57 8.62
C TYR A 47 15.14 -1.39 8.94
N PRO A 48 16.09 -1.90 8.13
CA PRO A 48 17.52 -1.68 8.39
C PRO A 48 17.92 -0.20 8.31
N GLY A 49 17.25 0.59 7.47
CA GLY A 49 17.43 2.04 7.39
C GLY A 49 16.98 2.73 8.68
N GLU A 50 15.79 2.38 9.19
CA GLU A 50 15.22 2.98 10.42
C GLU A 50 16.12 2.80 11.65
N ILE A 51 16.74 1.64 11.80
CA ILE A 51 17.59 1.35 12.97
C ILE A 51 19.02 1.86 12.82
N SER A 52 19.39 2.38 11.66
CA SER A 52 20.73 2.88 11.38
C SER A 52 20.91 4.31 11.90
N SER A 53 22.08 4.60 12.47
CA SER A 53 22.54 5.96 12.78
C SER A 53 23.36 6.60 11.64
N ASP A 54 23.70 5.82 10.61
CA ASP A 54 24.43 6.29 9.43
C ASP A 54 23.45 6.76 8.34
N GLN A 55 23.65 8.01 7.90
CA GLN A 55 22.79 8.68 6.91
C GLN A 55 22.81 7.97 5.55
N ASN A 56 23.96 7.45 5.13
CA ASN A 56 24.07 6.78 3.83
C ASN A 56 23.26 5.47 3.82
N THR A 57 23.34 4.71 4.91
CA THR A 57 22.56 3.50 5.11
C THR A 57 21.06 3.80 5.16
N GLN A 58 20.63 4.86 5.86
CA GLN A 58 19.23 5.31 5.87
C GLN A 58 18.72 5.60 4.45
N VAL A 59 19.48 6.38 3.67
CA VAL A 59 19.10 6.74 2.29
C VAL A 59 19.07 5.50 1.39
N MET A 60 20.07 4.62 1.48
CA MET A 60 20.13 3.40 0.66
C MET A 60 18.91 2.50 0.90
N TYR A 61 18.57 2.21 2.16
CA TYR A 61 17.40 1.39 2.48
C TYR A 61 16.08 2.11 2.19
N GLY A 62 16.03 3.44 2.31
CA GLY A 62 14.89 4.25 1.84
C GLY A 62 14.65 4.07 0.33
N VAL A 63 15.71 4.18 -0.48
CA VAL A 63 15.65 3.94 -1.94
C VAL A 63 15.25 2.49 -2.24
N LEU A 64 15.77 1.50 -1.52
CA LEU A 64 15.40 0.09 -1.70
C LEU A 64 13.94 -0.20 -1.33
N SER A 65 13.37 0.51 -0.36
CA SER A 65 11.95 0.39 0.02
C SER A 65 10.99 1.09 -0.96
N THR A 66 11.51 1.98 -1.81
CA THR A 66 10.69 2.79 -2.72
C THR A 66 10.05 1.98 -3.87
N PRO A 67 10.72 1.03 -4.54
CA PRO A 67 10.10 0.21 -5.58
C PRO A 67 8.82 -0.54 -5.16
N PRO A 68 8.78 -1.28 -4.04
CA PRO A 68 7.52 -1.91 -3.61
C PRO A 68 6.45 -0.87 -3.23
N PHE A 69 6.83 0.30 -2.71
CA PHE A 69 5.89 1.40 -2.49
C PHE A 69 5.26 1.90 -3.81
N ILE A 70 6.07 2.17 -4.83
CA ILE A 70 5.59 2.56 -6.16
C ILE A 70 4.69 1.47 -6.76
N TYR A 71 5.02 0.19 -6.56
CA TYR A 71 4.17 -0.90 -7.01
C TYR A 71 2.81 -0.92 -6.31
N ILE A 72 2.74 -0.65 -5.00
CA ILE A 72 1.47 -0.46 -4.28
C ILE A 72 0.65 0.67 -4.90
N LEU A 73 1.28 1.82 -5.17
CA LEU A 73 0.61 2.95 -5.83
C LEU A 73 0.07 2.56 -7.21
N TYR A 74 0.86 1.85 -8.01
CA TYR A 74 0.40 1.33 -9.30
C TYR A 74 -0.84 0.44 -9.14
N VAL A 75 -0.83 -0.51 -8.20
CA VAL A 75 -1.98 -1.41 -7.99
C VAL A 75 -3.21 -0.63 -7.52
N LEU A 76 -3.06 0.35 -6.63
CA LEU A 76 -4.17 1.16 -6.12
C LEU A 76 -4.75 2.14 -7.16
N PHE A 77 -3.90 2.76 -7.97
CA PHE A 77 -4.36 3.78 -8.93
C PHE A 77 -4.80 3.16 -10.25
N VAL A 78 -4.10 2.13 -10.73
CA VAL A 78 -4.34 1.52 -12.04
C VAL A 78 -5.23 0.28 -11.91
N GLU A 79 -4.81 -0.75 -11.18
CA GLU A 79 -5.53 -2.02 -11.15
C GLU A 79 -6.87 -1.93 -10.41
N LEU A 80 -6.87 -1.31 -9.23
CA LEU A 80 -8.10 -1.03 -8.51
C LEU A 80 -8.98 -0.01 -9.25
N GLY A 81 -8.37 0.96 -9.95
CA GLY A 81 -9.07 1.95 -10.77
C GLY A 81 -10.02 1.31 -11.80
N LYS A 82 -9.56 0.26 -12.49
CA LYS A 82 -10.38 -0.52 -13.44
C LYS A 82 -11.64 -1.12 -12.81
N SER A 83 -11.60 -1.40 -11.50
CA SER A 83 -12.72 -1.99 -10.77
C SER A 83 -13.72 -0.94 -10.26
N LEU A 84 -13.27 0.32 -10.09
CA LEU A 84 -14.11 1.41 -9.59
C LEU A 84 -15.13 1.90 -10.62
N GLU A 85 -14.89 1.71 -11.92
CA GLU A 85 -15.86 2.05 -12.98
C GLU A 85 -17.20 1.31 -12.84
N ARG A 86 -17.19 0.17 -12.13
CA ARG A 86 -18.38 -0.66 -11.90
C ARG A 86 -19.05 -0.38 -10.55
N GLN A 87 -18.51 0.56 -9.77
CA GLN A 87 -19.01 0.91 -8.44
C GLN A 87 -19.98 2.09 -8.52
N PRO A 88 -20.91 2.23 -7.54
CA PRO A 88 -21.72 3.43 -7.41
C PRO A 88 -20.84 4.68 -7.30
N ALA A 89 -21.29 5.80 -7.88
CA ALA A 89 -20.51 7.04 -7.94
C ALA A 89 -19.98 7.50 -6.57
N GLY A 90 -20.80 7.40 -5.51
CA GLY A 90 -20.38 7.76 -4.14
C GLY A 90 -19.27 6.88 -3.58
N VAL A 91 -19.26 5.58 -3.91
CA VAL A 91 -18.21 4.64 -3.49
C VAL A 91 -16.92 4.94 -4.24
N ALA A 92 -17.01 5.12 -5.56
CA ALA A 92 -15.86 5.44 -6.41
C ALA A 92 -15.18 6.76 -5.98
N GLU A 93 -15.97 7.80 -5.67
CA GLU A 93 -15.45 9.07 -5.16
C GLU A 93 -14.76 8.92 -3.81
N THR A 94 -15.40 8.21 -2.87
CA THR A 94 -14.85 7.98 -1.53
C THR A 94 -13.51 7.25 -1.61
N VAL A 95 -13.43 6.22 -2.45
CA VAL A 95 -12.18 5.45 -2.65
C VAL A 95 -11.14 6.27 -3.40
N GLY A 96 -11.55 7.15 -4.31
CA GLY A 96 -10.69 8.16 -4.92
C GLY A 96 -9.99 9.04 -3.86
N ARG A 97 -10.76 9.59 -2.92
CA ARG A 97 -10.23 10.40 -1.81
C ARG A 97 -9.33 9.57 -0.88
N LEU A 98 -9.72 8.33 -0.57
CA LEU A 98 -8.91 7.42 0.24
C LEU A 98 -7.53 7.17 -0.38
N ARG A 99 -7.45 6.95 -1.70
CA ARG A 99 -6.16 6.75 -2.39
C ARG A 99 -5.26 7.97 -2.32
N LEU A 100 -5.83 9.17 -2.39
CA LEU A 100 -5.07 10.43 -2.20
C LEU A 100 -4.59 10.59 -0.76
N LEU A 101 -5.43 10.26 0.23
CA LEU A 101 -5.05 10.28 1.64
C LEU A 101 -3.92 9.30 1.94
N LEU A 102 -3.92 8.11 1.32
CA LEU A 102 -2.84 7.15 1.46
C LEU A 102 -1.50 7.73 0.98
N ILE A 103 -1.48 8.35 -0.20
CA ILE A 103 -0.26 9.04 -0.68
C ILE A 103 0.17 10.13 0.30
N ALA A 104 -0.76 10.98 0.73
CA ALA A 104 -0.45 12.11 1.60
C ALA A 104 0.06 11.68 2.98
N THR A 105 -0.31 10.49 3.46
CA THR A 105 0.08 10.00 4.79
C THR A 105 1.28 9.06 4.76
N TRP A 106 1.51 8.34 3.66
CA TRP A 106 2.59 7.35 3.56
C TRP A 106 3.78 7.83 2.72
N GLY A 107 3.61 8.89 1.92
CA GLY A 107 4.67 9.48 1.12
C GLY A 107 5.52 10.53 1.85
N VAL A 108 5.36 10.66 3.18
CA VAL A 108 6.03 11.67 4.03
C VAL A 108 7.12 11.04 4.88
#